data_AF-A0A9P1EYF4-F1
#
_entry.id   AF-A0A9P1EYF4-F1
#
_cell.length_a   1.000
_cell.length_b   1.000
_cell.length_c   1.000
_cell.angle_alpha   90.00
_cell.angle_beta   90.00
_cell.angle_gamma   90.00
#
_symmetry.space_group_name_H-M   'P 1'
#
loop_
_entity.id
_entity.type
_entity.pdbx_description
1 polymer ?
#
loop_
_entity_poly.entity_id
_entity_poly.type
_entity_poly.pdbx_seq_one_letter_code
_entity_poly.pdbx_strand_id
1 'polypeptide(L)'
;MRLASFLLVSSVVVVFGRPSGSDLTEEQFTNLQFTVDKLNAILKAYASYKQYFPDYVWEPVENLTDEQKTQIVQMVNDYHAGKFEPKNFQELLAVLQKSYPAIASTYETVYNKYQDQVATLGPKGQAFAKDMEAQTYADASPDRIVWACHIFNGAKSAVSQAKALLQDDSEAEKIEAAFPEVVKFMNSKEFEAYAIVVNQLQTLDCVKDRAQVFNTIKLFDTQSVITTN
;
A
#
# COMPACT_ATOMS: atom_id res chain seq x y z
N MET A 1 -2.14 -9.00 -6.35
CA MET A 1 -3.06 -7.86 -6.24
C MET A 1 -3.12 -7.41 -4.78
N ARG A 2 -2.08 -6.68 -4.36
CA ARG A 2 -1.97 -6.01 -3.05
C ARG A 2 -2.30 -4.52 -3.14
N LEU A 3 -2.38 -3.95 -4.35
CA LEU A 3 -2.28 -2.51 -4.56
C LEU A 3 -3.57 -1.71 -4.25
N ALA A 4 -4.77 -2.26 -4.48
CA ALA A 4 -6.01 -1.51 -4.27
C ALA A 4 -6.31 -1.28 -2.77
N SER A 5 -6.11 -2.29 -1.91
CA SER A 5 -6.19 -2.15 -0.45
C SER A 5 -4.98 -1.46 0.15
N PHE A 6 -3.84 -1.45 -0.57
CA PHE A 6 -2.65 -0.69 -0.18
C PHE A 6 -2.84 0.81 -0.29
N LEU A 7 -3.68 1.33 -1.19
CA LEU A 7 -3.78 2.78 -1.41
C LEU A 7 -4.46 3.53 -0.26
N LEU A 8 -5.28 2.86 0.54
CA LEU A 8 -5.96 3.50 1.67
C LEU A 8 -5.08 3.54 2.94
N VAL A 9 -4.01 2.72 3.03
CA VAL A 9 -3.16 2.68 4.23
C VAL A 9 -1.66 2.77 3.95
N SER A 10 -1.17 2.59 2.72
CA SER A 10 0.24 2.31 2.44
C SER A 10 0.76 2.88 1.12
N SER A 11 1.40 4.03 1.22
CA SER A 11 2.48 4.40 0.32
C SER A 11 3.70 3.49 0.56
N VAL A 12 3.70 2.26 0.02
CA VAL A 12 4.96 1.50 -0.16
C VAL A 12 5.45 1.73 -1.57
N VAL A 13 6.62 2.35 -1.59
CA VAL A 13 7.40 2.73 -2.76
C VAL A 13 7.98 1.47 -3.37
N VAL A 14 7.65 1.24 -4.64
CA VAL A 14 8.43 0.36 -5.49
C VAL A 14 8.77 1.15 -6.74
N VAL A 15 9.94 1.78 -6.73
CA VAL A 15 10.59 2.31 -7.94
C VAL A 15 12.08 2.03 -7.86
N PHE A 16 12.65 1.44 -8.90
CA PHE A 16 14.08 1.19 -9.04
C PHE A 16 14.85 2.51 -9.23
N GLY A 17 15.87 2.76 -8.39
CA GLY A 17 16.73 3.95 -8.41
C GLY A 17 17.80 3.92 -7.31
N ARG A 18 18.79 4.81 -7.32
CA ARG A 18 19.98 4.77 -6.44
C ARG A 18 19.68 5.19 -4.98
N PRO A 19 20.49 4.76 -3.99
CA PRO A 19 20.31 5.16 -2.60
C PRO A 19 20.47 6.67 -2.43
N SER A 20 19.51 7.30 -1.76
CA SER A 20 19.60 8.69 -1.31
C SER A 20 20.67 8.80 -0.22
N GLY A 21 21.57 9.76 -0.37
CA GLY A 21 22.72 9.96 0.51
C GLY A 21 22.42 10.66 1.84
N SER A 22 21.26 10.41 2.46
CA SER A 22 20.92 11.02 3.76
C SER A 22 20.97 10.01 4.90
N ASP A 23 21.74 10.33 5.93
CA ASP A 23 21.94 9.56 7.17
C ASP A 23 20.69 9.58 8.10
N LEU A 24 19.52 9.16 7.60
CA LEU A 24 18.35 8.97 8.46
C LEU A 24 18.61 7.77 9.39
N THR A 25 18.57 8.00 10.70
CA THR A 25 18.66 6.93 11.69
C THR A 25 17.32 6.20 11.85
N GLU A 26 17.36 5.00 12.41
CA GLU A 26 16.14 4.23 12.72
C GLU A 26 15.20 4.99 13.66
N GLU A 27 15.76 5.69 14.65
CA GLU A 27 15.03 6.53 15.60
C GLU A 27 14.35 7.71 14.89
N GLN A 28 15.04 8.37 13.97
CA GLN A 28 14.47 9.46 13.18
C GLN A 28 13.35 8.97 12.26
N PHE A 29 13.52 7.79 11.65
CA PHE A 29 12.49 7.17 10.80
C PHE A 29 11.26 6.75 11.61
N THR A 30 11.47 6.16 12.77
CA THR A 30 10.38 5.73 13.67
C THR A 30 9.58 6.93 14.17
N ASN A 31 10.24 8.07 14.41
CA ASN A 31 9.62 9.29 14.91
C ASN A 31 9.24 10.31 13.83
N LEU A 32 9.31 9.93 12.54
CA LEU A 32 9.05 10.83 11.44
C LEU A 32 7.62 11.37 11.53
N GLN A 33 7.50 12.70 11.50
CA GLN A 33 6.23 13.38 11.36
C GLN A 33 5.93 13.54 9.88
N PHE A 34 4.83 12.94 9.45
CA PHE A 34 4.33 13.10 8.10
C PHE A 34 3.79 14.52 7.92
N THR A 35 4.01 15.13 6.76
CA THR A 35 3.62 16.51 6.46
C THR A 35 2.87 16.59 5.13
N VAL A 36 2.17 17.70 4.90
CA VAL A 36 1.47 17.93 3.62
C VAL A 36 2.47 18.02 2.46
N ASP A 37 3.65 18.61 2.68
CA ASP A 37 4.71 18.67 1.66
C ASP A 37 5.21 17.27 1.29
N LYS A 38 5.40 16.41 2.30
CA LYS A 38 5.78 15.01 2.10
C LYS A 38 4.70 14.24 1.35
N LEU A 39 3.42 14.45 1.71
CA LEU A 39 2.30 13.88 0.98
C LEU A 39 2.31 14.34 -0.49
N ASN A 40 2.44 15.64 -0.76
CA ASN A 40 2.50 16.16 -2.12
C ASN A 40 3.70 15.58 -2.92
N ALA A 41 4.85 15.38 -2.29
CA ALA A 41 6.01 14.73 -2.91
C ALA A 41 5.71 13.27 -3.26
N ILE A 42 5.04 12.52 -2.38
CA ILE A 42 4.55 11.16 -2.65
C ILE A 42 3.56 11.19 -3.82
N LEU A 43 2.54 12.04 -3.80
CA LEU A 43 1.54 12.09 -4.87
C LEU A 43 2.19 12.38 -6.23
N LYS A 44 3.15 13.31 -6.29
CA LYS A 44 3.92 13.62 -7.49
C LYS A 44 4.76 12.43 -7.97
N ALA A 45 5.41 11.72 -7.06
CA ALA A 45 6.20 10.52 -7.36
C ALA A 45 5.35 9.40 -7.95
N TYR A 46 4.13 9.22 -7.44
CA TYR A 46 3.23 8.15 -7.86
C TYR A 46 2.42 8.49 -9.12
N ALA A 47 2.32 9.77 -9.49
CA ALA A 47 1.59 10.19 -10.68
C ALA A 47 2.10 9.56 -11.99
N SER A 48 3.39 9.18 -12.07
CA SER A 48 3.93 8.44 -13.21
C SER A 48 3.36 7.02 -13.36
N TYR A 49 2.75 6.49 -12.30
CA TYR A 49 2.17 5.15 -12.26
C TYR A 49 0.65 5.16 -12.35
N LYS A 50 0.01 6.32 -12.54
CA LYS A 50 -1.46 6.46 -12.53
C LYS A 50 -2.21 5.46 -13.40
N GLN A 51 -1.61 5.10 -14.54
CA GLN A 51 -2.10 4.11 -15.50
C GLN A 51 -2.24 2.66 -14.99
N TYR A 52 -1.77 2.39 -13.77
CA TYR A 52 -1.83 1.09 -13.09
C TYR A 52 -2.85 1.06 -11.94
N PHE A 53 -3.55 2.17 -11.74
CA PHE A 53 -4.57 2.30 -10.72
C PHE A 53 -5.94 2.43 -11.39
N PRO A 54 -6.98 1.76 -10.89
CA PRO A 54 -8.33 2.04 -11.33
C PRO A 54 -8.70 3.50 -11.09
N ASP A 55 -9.44 4.11 -12.02
CA ASP A 55 -9.81 5.54 -11.93
C ASP A 55 -10.52 5.87 -10.63
N TYR A 56 -11.38 4.97 -10.15
CA TYR A 56 -12.08 5.15 -8.88
C TYR A 56 -11.16 5.24 -7.66
N VAL A 57 -9.89 4.86 -7.79
CA VAL A 57 -8.86 5.02 -6.76
C VAL A 57 -7.98 6.24 -7.05
N TRP A 58 -7.56 6.46 -8.30
CA TRP A 58 -6.63 7.55 -8.61
C TRP A 58 -7.30 8.92 -8.67
N GLU A 59 -8.50 9.04 -9.25
CA GLU A 59 -9.18 10.33 -9.39
C GLU A 59 -9.40 11.04 -8.03
N PRO A 60 -9.85 10.35 -6.95
CA PRO A 60 -9.97 11.00 -5.65
C PRO A 60 -8.63 11.46 -5.07
N VAL A 61 -7.54 10.76 -5.38
CA VAL A 61 -6.18 11.08 -4.92
C VAL A 61 -5.62 12.30 -5.67
N GLU A 62 -5.85 12.39 -6.98
CA GLU A 62 -5.41 13.52 -7.80
C GLU A 62 -6.13 14.82 -7.43
N ASN A 63 -7.36 14.72 -6.92
CA ASN A 63 -8.24 15.85 -6.63
C ASN A 63 -8.41 16.14 -5.12
N LEU A 64 -7.48 15.71 -4.28
CA LEU A 64 -7.52 15.99 -2.84
C LEU A 64 -7.50 17.50 -2.56
N THR A 65 -8.45 17.97 -1.74
CA THR A 65 -8.45 19.34 -1.22
C THR A 65 -7.37 19.53 -0.14
N ASP A 66 -7.02 20.78 0.18
CA ASP A 66 -6.05 21.07 1.23
C ASP A 66 -6.50 20.57 2.61
N GLU A 67 -7.81 20.62 2.89
CA GLU A 67 -8.39 20.05 4.10
C GLU A 67 -8.23 18.53 4.15
N GLN A 68 -8.50 17.85 3.03
CA GLN A 68 -8.32 16.40 2.93
C GLN A 68 -6.86 15.99 3.10
N LYS A 69 -5.92 16.70 2.47
CA LYS A 69 -4.48 16.48 2.66
C LYS A 69 -4.07 16.64 4.12
N THR A 70 -4.59 17.67 4.79
CA THR A 70 -4.33 17.92 6.21
C THR A 70 -4.84 16.75 7.08
N GLN A 71 -6.07 16.26 6.82
CA GLN A 71 -6.61 15.13 7.57
C GLN A 71 -5.93 13.79 7.26
N ILE A 72 -5.49 13.53 6.03
CA ILE A 72 -4.66 12.37 5.69
C ILE A 72 -3.38 12.41 6.52
N VAL A 73 -2.70 13.55 6.54
CA VAL A 73 -1.46 13.72 7.29
C VAL A 73 -1.66 13.49 8.78
N GLN A 74 -2.73 14.08 9.34
CA GLN A 74 -3.07 13.90 10.75
C GLN A 74 -3.38 12.43 11.07
N MET A 75 -4.18 11.76 10.24
CA MET A 75 -4.54 10.35 10.42
C MET A 75 -3.29 9.45 10.41
N VAL A 76 -2.38 9.64 9.47
CA VAL A 76 -1.14 8.85 9.38
C VAL A 76 -0.27 9.06 10.62
N ASN A 77 -0.11 10.30 11.08
CA ASN A 77 0.65 10.60 12.30
C ASN A 77 -0.01 10.00 13.55
N ASP A 78 -1.33 10.09 13.65
CA ASP A 78 -2.11 9.53 14.77
C ASP A 78 -2.05 7.99 14.80
N TYR A 79 -2.09 7.34 13.65
CA TYR A 79 -1.90 5.89 13.52
C TYR A 79 -0.52 5.47 14.02
N HIS A 80 0.55 6.11 13.56
CA HIS A 80 1.92 5.80 14.00
C HIS A 80 2.22 6.23 15.44
N ALA A 81 1.42 7.12 16.02
CA ALA A 81 1.41 7.42 17.44
C ALA A 81 0.63 6.38 18.28
N GLY A 82 0.07 5.34 17.65
CA GLY A 82 -0.67 4.27 18.33
C GLY A 82 -2.06 4.68 18.82
N LYS A 83 -2.67 5.74 18.28
CA LYS A 83 -3.97 6.23 18.74
C LYS A 83 -5.14 5.32 18.35
N PHE A 84 -4.98 4.53 17.29
CA PHE A 84 -5.97 3.56 16.84
C PHE A 84 -5.30 2.45 16.01
N GLU A 85 -5.88 1.25 16.04
CA GLU A 85 -5.43 0.09 15.26
C GLU A 85 -6.64 -0.71 14.77
N PRO A 86 -7.21 -0.34 13.60
CA PRO A 86 -8.42 -0.98 13.11
C PRO A 86 -8.11 -2.40 12.67
N LYS A 87 -9.01 -3.34 12.94
CA LYS A 87 -8.85 -4.76 12.57
C LYS A 87 -9.61 -5.14 11.28
N ASN A 88 -10.36 -4.20 10.71
CA ASN A 88 -11.10 -4.33 9.47
C ASN A 88 -11.51 -2.94 8.95
N PHE A 89 -12.10 -2.88 7.75
CA PHE A 89 -12.51 -1.62 7.14
C PHE A 89 -13.61 -0.91 7.92
N GLN A 90 -14.54 -1.64 8.54
CA GLN A 90 -15.63 -1.03 9.31
C GLN A 90 -15.10 -0.26 10.53
N GLU A 91 -14.11 -0.81 11.22
CA GLU A 91 -13.42 -0.12 12.31
C GLU A 91 -12.63 1.10 11.82
N LEU A 92 -11.93 1.00 10.67
CA LEU A 92 -11.26 2.14 10.06
C LEU A 92 -12.26 3.23 9.70
N LEU A 93 -13.38 2.88 9.06
CA LEU A 93 -14.42 3.83 8.66
C LEU A 93 -15.02 4.54 9.87
N ALA A 94 -15.26 3.84 10.98
CA ALA A 94 -15.73 4.46 12.22
C ALA A 94 -14.73 5.49 12.78
N VAL A 95 -13.42 5.21 12.70
CA VAL A 95 -12.36 6.17 13.07
C VAL A 95 -12.38 7.39 12.15
N LEU A 96 -12.46 7.16 10.83
CA LEU A 96 -12.52 8.22 9.83
C LEU A 96 -13.73 9.13 10.03
N GLN A 97 -14.93 8.57 10.15
CA GLN A 97 -16.15 9.35 10.34
C GLN A 97 -16.11 10.19 11.63
N LYS A 98 -15.47 9.68 12.69
CA LYS A 98 -15.37 10.37 13.98
C LYS A 98 -14.29 11.46 13.99
N SER A 99 -13.12 11.17 13.41
CA SER A 99 -11.89 11.95 13.66
C SER A 99 -11.35 12.65 12.42
N TYR A 100 -11.72 12.16 11.23
CA TYR A 100 -11.23 12.62 9.94
C TYR A 100 -12.38 12.73 8.90
N PRO A 101 -13.43 13.54 9.20
CA PRO A 101 -14.67 13.53 8.42
C PRO A 101 -14.50 14.01 6.97
N ALA A 102 -13.48 14.82 6.65
CA ALA A 102 -13.27 15.33 5.28
C ALA A 102 -12.81 14.23 4.31
N ILE A 103 -12.26 13.12 4.83
CA ILE A 103 -11.74 12.00 4.04
C ILE A 103 -12.58 10.73 4.16
N ALA A 104 -13.49 10.66 5.13
CA ALA A 104 -14.29 9.46 5.40
C ALA A 104 -15.12 9.01 4.19
N SER A 105 -15.83 9.93 3.54
CA SER A 105 -16.67 9.62 2.37
C SER A 105 -15.85 9.16 1.17
N THR A 106 -14.66 9.72 0.98
CA THR A 106 -13.72 9.30 -0.06
C THR A 106 -13.30 7.85 0.15
N TYR A 107 -12.88 7.50 1.36
CA TYR A 107 -12.48 6.13 1.71
C TYR A 107 -13.63 5.13 1.52
N GLU A 108 -14.82 5.48 2.00
CA GLU A 108 -16.03 4.66 1.85
C GLU A 108 -16.39 4.43 0.37
N THR A 109 -16.36 5.49 -0.44
CA THR A 109 -16.67 5.39 -1.88
C THR A 109 -15.67 4.50 -2.62
N VAL A 110 -14.38 4.67 -2.35
CA VAL A 110 -13.31 3.85 -2.95
C VAL A 110 -13.49 2.38 -2.56
N TYR A 111 -13.74 2.12 -1.27
CA TYR A 111 -13.92 0.76 -0.76
C TYR A 111 -15.16 0.08 -1.34
N ASN A 112 -16.29 0.77 -1.40
CA ASN A 112 -17.53 0.21 -1.96
C ASN A 112 -17.34 -0.16 -3.44
N LYS A 113 -16.71 0.73 -4.23
CA LYS A 113 -16.39 0.41 -5.64
C LYS A 113 -15.41 -0.76 -5.76
N TYR A 114 -14.44 -0.89 -4.86
CA TYR A 114 -13.57 -2.07 -4.82
C TYR A 114 -14.37 -3.34 -4.53
N GLN A 115 -15.28 -3.33 -3.55
CA GLN A 115 -16.13 -4.48 -3.22
C GLN A 115 -17.04 -4.86 -4.40
N ASP A 116 -17.59 -3.86 -5.12
CA ASP A 116 -18.37 -4.08 -6.33
C ASP A 116 -17.54 -4.82 -7.39
N GLN A 117 -16.27 -4.44 -7.60
CA GLN A 117 -15.37 -5.14 -8.51
C GLN A 117 -15.03 -6.55 -8.02
N VAL A 118 -14.75 -6.72 -6.73
CA VAL A 118 -14.49 -8.05 -6.13
C VAL A 118 -15.67 -8.99 -6.35
N ALA A 119 -16.91 -8.50 -6.23
CA ALA A 119 -18.10 -9.31 -6.44
C ALA A 119 -18.22 -9.88 -7.86
N THR A 120 -17.53 -9.29 -8.85
CA THR A 120 -17.49 -9.78 -10.24
C THR A 120 -16.46 -10.87 -10.49
N LEU A 121 -15.53 -11.09 -9.55
CA LEU A 121 -14.50 -12.12 -9.66
C LEU A 121 -15.07 -13.54 -9.56
N GLY A 122 -14.30 -14.53 -10.00
CA GLY A 122 -14.57 -15.93 -9.71
C GLY A 122 -14.35 -16.27 -8.24
N PRO A 123 -14.79 -17.46 -7.78
CA PRO A 123 -14.71 -17.84 -6.37
C PRO A 123 -13.29 -17.78 -5.79
N LYS A 124 -12.25 -18.13 -6.56
CA LYS A 124 -10.87 -18.06 -6.07
C LYS A 124 -10.38 -16.61 -6.02
N GLY A 125 -10.74 -15.79 -7.01
CA GLY A 125 -10.46 -14.35 -6.98
C GLY A 125 -11.10 -13.64 -5.78
N GLN A 126 -12.37 -13.95 -5.46
CA GLN A 126 -13.07 -13.41 -4.28
C GLN A 126 -12.41 -13.85 -2.97
N ALA A 127 -12.10 -15.15 -2.83
CA ALA A 127 -11.42 -15.66 -1.64
C ALA A 127 -10.06 -14.99 -1.45
N PHE A 128 -9.29 -14.87 -2.53
CA PHE A 128 -8.00 -14.17 -2.50
C PHE A 128 -8.14 -12.70 -2.09
N ALA A 129 -9.11 -11.96 -2.65
CA ALA A 129 -9.36 -10.56 -2.29
C ALA A 129 -9.69 -10.40 -0.80
N LYS A 130 -10.53 -11.30 -0.25
CA LYS A 130 -10.92 -11.31 1.16
C LYS A 130 -9.74 -11.66 2.08
N ASP A 131 -8.99 -12.71 1.76
CA ASP A 131 -7.84 -13.13 2.55
C ASP A 131 -6.75 -12.05 2.54
N MET A 132 -6.56 -11.39 1.41
CA MET A 132 -5.63 -10.27 1.28
C MET A 132 -6.04 -9.05 2.10
N GLU A 133 -7.32 -8.71 2.14
CA GLU A 133 -7.83 -7.65 3.00
C GLU A 133 -7.61 -7.98 4.47
N ALA A 134 -8.00 -9.18 4.91
CA ALA A 134 -7.79 -9.62 6.29
C ALA A 134 -6.31 -9.62 6.68
N GLN A 135 -5.43 -10.08 5.79
CA GLN A 135 -3.98 -10.05 6.01
C GLN A 135 -3.46 -8.62 6.12
N THR A 136 -4.00 -7.66 5.36
CA THR A 136 -3.57 -6.25 5.42
C THR A 136 -3.78 -5.68 6.82
N TYR A 137 -4.92 -5.95 7.46
CA TYR A 137 -5.18 -5.51 8.84
C TYR A 137 -4.40 -6.32 9.88
N ALA A 138 -4.14 -7.60 9.63
CA ALA A 138 -3.29 -8.43 10.50
C ALA A 138 -1.82 -7.98 10.47
N ASP A 139 -1.32 -7.56 9.31
CA ASP A 139 0.05 -7.08 9.10
C ASP A 139 0.23 -5.62 9.55
N ALA A 140 -0.86 -4.85 9.67
CA ALA A 140 -0.80 -3.44 10.02
C ALA A 140 -0.14 -3.23 11.40
N SER A 141 0.82 -2.31 11.48
CA SER A 141 1.45 -1.92 12.74
C SER A 141 1.71 -0.41 12.80
N PRO A 142 1.44 0.25 13.95
CA PRO A 142 1.90 1.62 14.20
C PRO A 142 3.42 1.78 14.07
N ASP A 143 4.19 0.71 14.33
CA ASP A 143 5.63 0.72 14.12
C ASP A 143 5.94 0.53 12.63
N ARG A 144 6.44 1.60 12.02
CA ARG A 144 6.77 1.67 10.58
C ARG A 144 7.71 0.56 10.11
N ILE A 145 8.66 0.16 10.95
CA ILE A 145 9.66 -0.86 10.57
C ILE A 145 9.05 -2.25 10.71
N VAL A 146 8.29 -2.52 11.77
CA VAL A 146 7.56 -3.79 11.92
C VAL A 146 6.55 -3.95 10.79
N TRP A 147 5.82 -2.89 10.46
CA TRP A 147 4.86 -2.90 9.37
C TRP A 147 5.54 -3.17 8.01
N ALA A 148 6.64 -2.49 7.69
CA ALA A 148 7.42 -2.76 6.49
C ALA A 148 7.93 -4.21 6.44
N CYS A 149 8.37 -4.77 7.57
CA CYS A 149 8.77 -6.17 7.66
C CYS A 149 7.62 -7.13 7.30
N HIS A 150 6.41 -6.92 7.84
CA HIS A 150 5.24 -7.73 7.50
C HIS A 150 4.94 -7.67 5.99
N ILE A 151 5.04 -6.47 5.40
CA ILE A 151 4.86 -6.26 3.96
C ILE A 151 5.87 -7.09 3.17
N PHE A 152 7.17 -7.01 3.51
CA PHE A 152 8.23 -7.77 2.86
C PHE A 152 8.02 -9.29 2.99
N ASN A 153 7.70 -9.77 4.19
CA ASN A 153 7.46 -11.18 4.47
C ASN A 153 6.28 -11.74 3.67
N GLY A 154 5.20 -10.97 3.54
CA GLY A 154 4.04 -11.38 2.78
C GLY A 154 4.19 -11.24 1.26
N ALA A 155 5.10 -10.38 0.78
CA ALA A 155 5.13 -9.94 -0.61
C ALA A 155 5.31 -11.11 -1.59
N LYS A 156 6.18 -12.06 -1.24
CA LYS A 156 6.45 -13.26 -2.05
C LYS A 156 5.19 -14.09 -2.28
N SER A 157 4.50 -14.43 -1.18
CA SER A 157 3.27 -15.23 -1.23
C SER A 157 2.19 -14.55 -2.06
N ALA A 158 2.01 -13.25 -1.89
CA ALA A 158 1.00 -12.52 -2.65
C ALA A 158 1.33 -12.35 -4.13
N VAL A 159 2.60 -12.16 -4.49
CA VAL A 159 3.03 -12.15 -5.89
C VAL A 159 2.80 -13.52 -6.52
N SER A 160 3.18 -14.61 -5.85
CA SER A 160 2.99 -15.96 -6.38
C SER A 160 1.51 -16.32 -6.55
N GLN A 161 0.67 -16.03 -5.54
CA GLN A 161 -0.75 -16.34 -5.60
C GLN A 161 -1.46 -15.51 -6.68
N ALA A 162 -1.14 -14.22 -6.80
CA ALA A 162 -1.71 -13.38 -7.84
C ALA A 162 -1.32 -13.87 -9.24
N LYS A 163 -0.06 -14.25 -9.45
CA LYS A 163 0.38 -14.84 -10.74
C LYS A 163 -0.35 -16.15 -11.03
N ALA A 164 -0.53 -17.01 -10.02
CA ALA A 164 -1.26 -18.26 -10.18
C ALA A 164 -2.73 -18.02 -10.58
N LEU A 165 -3.39 -17.01 -10.01
CA LEU A 165 -4.75 -16.63 -10.39
C LEU A 165 -4.86 -16.13 -11.84
N LEU A 166 -3.88 -15.36 -12.31
CA LEU A 166 -3.84 -14.91 -13.72
C LEU A 166 -3.51 -16.03 -14.72
N GLN A 167 -2.97 -17.15 -14.23
CA GLN A 167 -2.70 -18.34 -15.03
C GLN A 167 -3.82 -19.39 -14.93
N ASP A 168 -4.84 -19.14 -14.12
CA ASP A 168 -5.98 -20.03 -13.97
C ASP A 168 -7.08 -19.64 -14.98
N ASP A 169 -7.30 -20.49 -15.99
CA ASP A 169 -8.29 -20.27 -17.04
C ASP A 169 -9.71 -20.00 -16.51
N SER A 170 -10.03 -20.47 -15.29
CA SER A 170 -11.34 -20.23 -14.66
C SER A 170 -11.48 -18.85 -14.01
N GLU A 171 -10.38 -18.13 -13.83
CA GLU A 171 -10.30 -16.85 -13.10
C GLU A 171 -9.77 -15.70 -13.95
N ALA A 172 -8.80 -15.96 -14.85
CA ALA A 172 -8.02 -14.94 -15.55
C ALA A 172 -8.87 -13.87 -16.27
N GLU A 173 -9.83 -14.27 -17.10
CA GLU A 173 -10.70 -13.34 -17.83
C GLU A 173 -11.55 -12.46 -16.89
N LYS A 174 -12.02 -13.02 -15.76
CA LYS A 174 -12.82 -12.26 -14.77
C LYS A 174 -11.95 -11.24 -14.05
N ILE A 175 -10.71 -11.58 -13.74
CA ILE A 175 -9.75 -10.67 -13.12
C ILE A 175 -9.37 -9.54 -14.10
N GLU A 176 -9.13 -9.86 -15.37
CA GLU A 176 -8.84 -8.85 -16.39
C GLU A 176 -10.02 -7.90 -16.62
N ALA A 177 -11.25 -8.42 -16.61
CA ALA A 177 -12.44 -7.59 -16.73
C ALA A 177 -12.67 -6.67 -15.51
N ALA A 178 -12.44 -7.19 -14.29
CA ALA A 178 -12.69 -6.45 -13.05
C ALA A 178 -11.58 -5.45 -12.69
N PHE A 179 -10.32 -5.78 -13.03
CA PHE A 179 -9.13 -5.01 -12.65
C PHE A 179 -8.11 -4.90 -13.80
N PRO A 180 -8.49 -4.34 -14.96
CA PRO A 180 -7.62 -4.31 -16.14
C PRO A 180 -6.32 -3.55 -15.91
N GLU A 181 -6.31 -2.48 -15.11
CA GLU A 181 -5.11 -1.69 -14.79
C GLU A 181 -4.13 -2.50 -13.93
N VAL A 182 -4.65 -3.36 -13.05
CA VAL A 182 -3.83 -4.25 -12.22
C VAL A 182 -3.22 -5.35 -13.08
N VAL A 183 -3.98 -5.95 -14.00
CA VAL A 183 -3.45 -6.94 -14.95
C VAL A 183 -2.35 -6.30 -15.82
N LYS A 184 -2.60 -5.09 -16.32
CA LYS A 184 -1.60 -4.31 -17.05
C LYS A 184 -0.33 -4.09 -16.22
N PHE A 185 -0.45 -3.75 -14.93
CA PHE A 185 0.70 -3.62 -14.05
C PHE A 185 1.43 -4.96 -13.87
N MET A 186 0.71 -6.05 -13.63
CA MET A 186 1.32 -7.37 -13.43
C MET A 186 2.07 -7.89 -14.68
N ASN A 187 1.71 -7.40 -15.86
CA ASN A 187 2.39 -7.69 -17.13
C ASN A 187 3.45 -6.64 -17.52
N SER A 188 3.72 -5.66 -16.65
CA SER A 188 4.72 -4.62 -16.89
C SER A 188 6.14 -5.06 -16.51
N LYS A 189 7.15 -4.39 -17.08
CA LYS A 189 8.57 -4.63 -16.75
C LYS A 189 8.88 -4.21 -15.31
N GLU A 190 8.17 -3.20 -14.81
CA GLU A 190 8.26 -2.69 -13.46
C GLU A 190 7.86 -3.77 -12.45
N PHE A 191 6.74 -4.45 -12.70
CA PHE A 191 6.31 -5.57 -11.85
C PHE A 191 7.20 -6.79 -11.99
N GLU A 192 7.70 -7.09 -13.20
CA GLU A 192 8.68 -8.17 -13.39
C GLU A 192 9.91 -7.95 -12.53
N ALA A 193 10.49 -6.75 -12.58
CA ALA A 193 11.65 -6.39 -11.76
C ALA A 193 11.31 -6.47 -10.26
N TYR A 194 10.18 -5.94 -9.82
CA TYR A 194 9.70 -6.07 -8.44
C TYR A 194 9.57 -7.53 -8.00
N ALA A 195 8.96 -8.37 -8.83
CA ALA A 195 8.75 -9.78 -8.53
C ALA A 195 10.09 -10.54 -8.39
N ILE A 196 11.11 -10.21 -9.20
CA ILE A 196 12.45 -10.79 -9.05
C ILE A 196 13.02 -10.47 -7.67
N VAL A 197 12.98 -9.20 -7.27
CA VAL A 197 13.51 -8.75 -5.97
C VAL A 197 12.76 -9.42 -4.82
N VAL A 198 11.43 -9.39 -4.86
CA VAL A 198 10.57 -9.96 -3.81
C VAL A 198 10.75 -11.47 -3.67
N ASN A 199 10.93 -12.21 -4.78
CA ASN A 199 11.13 -13.66 -4.71
C ASN A 199 12.45 -14.06 -4.06
N GLN A 200 13.42 -13.15 -4.04
CA GLN A 200 14.73 -13.30 -3.39
C GLN A 200 14.72 -12.88 -1.91
N LEU A 201 13.66 -12.21 -1.44
CA LEU A 201 13.54 -11.85 -0.03
C LEU A 201 13.43 -13.12 0.82
N GLN A 202 14.28 -13.19 1.85
CA GLN A 202 14.15 -14.17 2.92
C GLN A 202 13.12 -13.67 3.92
N THR A 203 12.46 -14.60 4.62
CA THR A 203 11.60 -14.25 5.74
C THR A 203 12.45 -13.62 6.84
N LEU A 204 12.03 -12.45 7.32
CA LEU A 204 12.67 -11.68 8.37
C LEU A 204 11.91 -11.85 9.69
N ASP A 205 12.64 -11.97 10.80
CA ASP A 205 12.10 -11.76 12.14
C ASP A 205 11.98 -10.25 12.37
N CYS A 206 10.76 -9.73 12.43
CA CYS A 206 10.51 -8.28 12.44
C CYS A 206 11.07 -7.55 13.67
N VAL A 207 11.44 -8.28 14.72
CA VAL A 207 12.10 -7.72 15.91
C VAL A 207 13.61 -7.90 15.82
N LYS A 208 14.10 -9.10 15.51
CA LYS A 208 15.54 -9.39 15.49
C LYS A 208 16.26 -8.79 14.28
N ASP A 209 15.59 -8.74 13.14
CA ASP A 209 16.15 -8.29 11.87
C ASP A 209 15.82 -6.82 11.57
N ARG A 210 15.37 -6.05 12.57
CA ARG A 210 14.91 -4.66 12.44
C ARG A 210 15.88 -3.76 11.68
N ALA A 211 17.18 -3.86 11.97
CA ALA A 211 18.21 -3.09 11.27
C ALA A 211 18.31 -3.45 9.78
N GLN A 212 18.17 -4.74 9.44
CA GLN A 212 18.12 -5.20 8.05
C GLN A 212 16.86 -4.70 7.36
N VAL A 213 15.70 -4.73 8.03
CA VAL A 213 14.44 -4.18 7.51
C VAL A 213 14.61 -2.69 7.21
N PHE A 214 15.15 -1.92 8.16
CA PHE A 214 15.38 -0.48 7.97
C PHE A 214 16.34 -0.18 6.81
N ASN A 215 17.43 -0.94 6.69
CA ASN A 215 18.32 -0.83 5.53
C ASN A 215 17.63 -1.18 4.22
N THR A 216 16.73 -2.16 4.24
CA THR A 216 15.91 -2.53 3.09
C THR A 216 14.96 -1.40 2.70
N ILE A 217 14.29 -0.75 3.65
CA ILE A 217 13.44 0.43 3.40
C ILE A 217 14.24 1.52 2.66
N LYS A 218 15.44 1.86 3.14
CA LYS A 218 16.31 2.86 2.49
C LYS A 218 16.69 2.49 1.06
N LEU A 219 16.89 1.19 0.78
CA LEU A 219 17.17 0.71 -0.58
C LEU A 219 15.96 0.85 -1.51
N PHE A 220 14.75 0.73 -0.99
CA PHE A 220 13.52 0.87 -1.78
C PHE A 220 13.04 2.32 -1.91
N ASP A 221 13.42 3.22 -1.00
CA ASP A 221 13.07 4.64 -1.07
C ASP A 221 14.04 5.46 -1.96
N THR A 222 14.07 5.08 -3.22
CA THR A 222 15.08 5.55 -4.19
C THR A 222 14.84 6.96 -4.71
N GLN A 223 13.62 7.48 -4.56
CA GLN A 223 13.31 8.87 -4.83
C GLN A 223 13.57 9.77 -3.62
N SER A 224 14.06 9.20 -2.51
CA SER A 224 14.20 9.87 -1.20
C SER A 224 12.88 10.36 -0.61
N VAL A 225 11.76 9.97 -1.20
CA VAL A 225 10.45 10.55 -0.90
C VAL A 225 9.96 10.13 0.47
N ILE A 226 10.46 9.03 1.04
CA ILE A 226 10.19 8.61 2.42
C ILE A 226 11.31 9.04 3.38
N THR A 227 12.57 9.09 2.93
CA THR A 227 13.78 9.12 3.78
C THR A 227 14.49 10.47 3.86
N THR A 228 14.19 11.46 3.00
CA THR A 228 14.75 12.82 3.14
C THR A 228 13.75 13.79 3.77
N ASN A 229 14.23 14.68 4.64
CA ASN A 229 13.47 15.83 5.12
C ASN A 229 13.24 16.84 3.99
#